data_AF-A0A0F9SKT1-F1
#
_entry.id   AF-A0A0F9SKT1-F1
#
_cell.length_a   1.000
_cell.length_b   1.000
_cell.length_c   1.000
_cell.angle_alpha   90.00
_cell.angle_beta   90.00
_cell.angle_gamma   90.00
#
_symmetry.space_group_name_H-M   'P 1'
#
loop_
_entity.id
_entity.type
_entity.pdbx_description
1 polymer ?
#
loop_
_entity_poly.entity_id
_entity_poly.type
_entity_poly.pdbx_seq_one_letter_code
_entity_poly.pdbx_strand_id
1 'polypeptide(L)'
;MKQEITITADTNDGDYVTQVSEISENDLSTIKPLIAAIKRFKKYKGYSASGMPYTHHHNYPFGDCARDDLGEKSPRELYDFDDEVFELFEEYLPYGEYGIHTIKSITICPLQEKTRLL
;
A
#
# COMPACT_ATOMS: atom_id res chain seq x y z
N MET A 1 2.36 13.50 -18.99
CA MET A 1 2.14 14.68 -18.12
C MET A 1 2.52 14.33 -16.68
N LYS A 2 2.68 15.32 -15.78
CA LYS A 2 2.87 15.06 -14.34
C LYS A 2 1.54 15.18 -13.60
N GLN A 3 1.32 14.29 -12.64
CA GLN A 3 0.15 14.26 -11.77
C GLN A 3 0.61 14.25 -10.31
N GLU A 4 -0.33 14.49 -9.41
CA GLU A 4 -0.12 14.30 -7.98
C GLU A 4 -0.80 13.00 -7.55
N ILE A 5 -0.06 12.16 -6.83
CA ILE A 5 -0.56 10.98 -6.16
C ILE A 5 -0.57 11.22 -4.65
N THR A 6 -1.72 10.98 -4.03
CA THR A 6 -1.87 11.00 -2.57
C THR A 6 -2.24 9.61 -2.10
N ILE A 7 -1.40 9.01 -1.26
CA ILE A 7 -1.64 7.70 -0.66
C ILE A 7 -1.81 7.88 0.84
N THR A 8 -2.91 7.34 1.38
CA THR A 8 -3.15 7.23 2.82
C THR A 8 -3.15 5.76 3.22
N ALA A 9 -2.33 5.42 4.21
CA ALA A 9 -2.22 4.09 4.77
C ALA A 9 -2.53 4.09 6.26
N ASP A 10 -2.90 2.93 6.78
CA ASP A 10 -3.13 2.63 8.19
C ASP A 10 -1.95 1.81 8.71
N THR A 11 -1.28 2.33 9.73
CA THR A 11 -0.04 1.77 10.30
C THR A 11 -0.31 0.92 11.52
N ASN A 12 -1.44 1.10 12.20
CA ASN A 12 -1.73 0.42 13.47
C ASN A 12 -3.22 0.57 13.84
N ASP A 13 -4.10 -0.16 13.15
CA ASP A 13 -5.54 -0.29 13.46
C ASP A 13 -6.27 1.02 13.81
N GLY A 14 -6.02 2.09 13.05
CA GLY A 14 -6.64 3.40 13.25
C GLY A 14 -5.66 4.58 13.25
N ASP A 15 -4.36 4.30 13.25
CA ASP A 15 -3.32 5.30 13.05
C ASP A 15 -3.05 5.48 11.55
N TYR A 16 -3.22 6.69 11.03
CA TYR A 16 -3.12 6.96 9.59
C TYR A 16 -1.91 7.83 9.25
N VAL A 17 -1.23 7.45 8.17
CA VAL A 17 -0.14 8.20 7.56
C VAL A 17 -0.49 8.52 6.11
N THR A 18 -0.10 9.71 5.63
CA THR A 18 -0.38 10.14 4.26
C THR A 18 0.87 10.73 3.61
N GLN A 19 1.11 10.35 2.36
CA GLN A 19 2.15 10.93 1.52
C GLN A 19 1.53 11.50 0.25
N VAL A 20 2.03 12.66 -0.16
CA VAL A 20 1.68 13.34 -1.40
C VAL A 20 2.95 13.47 -2.21
N SER A 21 2.94 12.94 -3.43
CA SER A 21 4.10 12.91 -4.33
C SER A 21 3.70 13.30 -5.74
N GLU A 22 4.67 13.79 -6.52
CA GLU A 22 4.49 13.87 -7.98
C GLU A 22 4.69 12.49 -8.59
N ILE A 23 3.88 12.16 -9.60
CA ILE A 23 4.01 10.92 -10.37
C ILE A 23 3.95 11.22 -11.87
N SER A 24 4.81 10.54 -12.64
CA SER A 24 4.73 10.62 -14.09
C SER A 24 3.61 9.74 -14.63
N GLU A 25 3.08 10.08 -15.80
CA GLU A 25 2.06 9.26 -16.46
C GLU A 25 2.56 7.83 -16.78
N ASN A 26 3.85 7.68 -17.05
CA ASN A 26 4.48 6.38 -17.28
C ASN A 26 4.48 5.54 -16.00
N ASP A 27 4.97 6.11 -14.89
CA ASP A 27 5.05 5.40 -13.61
C ASP A 27 3.66 5.05 -13.10
N LEU A 28 2.70 5.98 -13.23
CA LEU A 28 1.30 5.71 -12.92
C LEU A 28 0.78 4.55 -13.76
N SER A 29 1.07 4.52 -15.06
CA SER A 29 0.65 3.41 -15.92
C SER A 29 1.24 2.07 -15.46
N THR A 30 2.49 2.07 -15.00
CA THR A 30 3.17 0.88 -14.46
C THR A 30 2.50 0.36 -13.20
N ILE A 31 2.17 1.21 -12.23
CA ILE A 31 1.61 0.78 -10.93
C ILE A 31 0.08 0.65 -10.93
N LYS A 32 -0.63 1.19 -11.92
CA LYS A 32 -2.11 1.18 -11.98
C LYS A 32 -2.73 -0.22 -11.92
N PRO A 33 -2.17 -1.27 -12.56
CA PRO A 33 -2.66 -2.64 -12.39
C PRO A 33 -2.60 -3.13 -10.94
N LEU A 34 -1.50 -2.85 -10.23
CA LEU A 34 -1.32 -3.19 -8.81
C LEU A 34 -2.33 -2.44 -7.94
N ILE A 35 -2.52 -1.14 -8.14
CA ILE A 35 -3.56 -0.35 -7.44
C ILE A 35 -4.95 -0.97 -7.63
N ALA A 36 -5.27 -1.42 -8.84
CA ALA A 36 -6.54 -2.07 -9.12
C ALA A 36 -6.66 -3.45 -8.44
N ALA A 37 -5.55 -4.17 -8.25
CA ALA A 37 -5.51 -5.41 -7.49
C ALA A 37 -5.72 -5.18 -5.99
N ILE A 38 -5.03 -4.20 -5.40
CA ILE A 38 -5.20 -3.78 -3.99
C ILE A 38 -6.66 -3.40 -3.70
N LYS A 39 -7.30 -2.64 -4.60
CA LYS A 39 -8.72 -2.26 -4.48
C LYS A 39 -9.66 -3.48 -4.46
N ARG A 40 -9.30 -4.56 -5.15
CA ARG A 40 -10.08 -5.81 -5.24
C ARG A 40 -9.65 -6.85 -4.20
N PHE A 41 -8.78 -6.48 -3.26
CA PHE A 41 -8.30 -7.38 -2.22
C PHE A 41 -9.48 -8.09 -1.53
N LYS A 42 -9.31 -9.39 -1.30
CA LYS A 42 -10.27 -10.23 -0.59
C LYS A 42 -9.60 -10.77 0.66
N LYS A 43 -10.32 -10.67 1.78
CA LYS A 43 -9.92 -11.29 3.03
C LYS A 43 -9.66 -12.78 2.81
N TYR A 44 -8.64 -13.30 3.47
CA TYR A 44 -8.25 -14.71 3.38
C TYR A 44 -7.97 -15.29 4.75
N LYS A 45 -7.79 -16.62 4.81
CA LYS A 45 -7.43 -17.33 6.03
C LYS A 45 -5.93 -17.60 6.02
N GLY A 46 -5.24 -17.11 7.04
CA GLY A 46 -3.91 -17.56 7.42
C GLY A 46 -3.98 -18.50 8.61
N TYR A 47 -2.84 -19.05 9.01
CA TYR A 47 -2.73 -19.96 10.14
C TYR A 47 -1.52 -19.57 10.97
N SER A 48 -1.69 -19.50 12.28
CA SER A 48 -0.57 -19.33 13.20
C SER A 48 0.37 -20.55 13.20
N ALA A 49 1.53 -20.42 13.84
CA ALA A 49 2.44 -21.55 14.06
C ALA A 49 1.80 -22.74 14.80
N SER A 50 0.78 -22.49 15.64
CA SER A 50 0.00 -23.53 16.33
C SER A 50 -1.16 -24.10 15.50
N GLY A 51 -1.32 -23.66 14.24
CA GLY A 51 -2.39 -24.08 13.34
C GLY A 51 -3.75 -23.41 13.61
N MET A 52 -3.81 -22.36 14.44
CA MET A 52 -5.07 -21.65 14.68
C MET A 52 -5.40 -20.76 13.48
N PRO A 53 -6.63 -20.84 12.92
CA PRO A 53 -7.00 -20.05 11.76
C PRO A 53 -7.21 -18.57 12.14
N TYR A 54 -6.66 -17.66 11.35
CA TYR A 54 -6.85 -16.21 11.49
C TYR A 54 -7.38 -15.61 10.18
N THR A 55 -8.26 -14.61 10.26
CA THR A 55 -8.77 -13.91 9.06
C THR A 55 -8.00 -12.62 8.83
N HIS A 56 -7.21 -12.60 7.77
CA HIS A 56 -6.45 -11.44 7.33
C HIS A 56 -7.33 -10.50 6.53
N HIS A 57 -7.24 -9.21 6.84
CA HIS A 57 -8.02 -8.16 6.19
C HIS A 57 -7.18 -6.96 5.76
N HIS A 58 -5.87 -7.02 6.00
CA HIS A 58 -4.88 -6.05 5.54
C HIS A 58 -4.55 -6.30 4.07
N ASN A 59 -4.64 -5.24 3.26
CA ASN A 59 -4.43 -5.35 1.81
C ASN A 59 -2.99 -5.06 1.39
N TYR A 60 -2.13 -4.57 2.27
CA TYR A 60 -0.73 -4.30 1.96
C TYR A 60 0.11 -4.33 3.25
N PRO A 61 0.23 -5.49 3.93
CA PRO A 61 1.03 -5.60 5.14
C PRO A 61 2.52 -5.52 4.78
N PHE A 62 3.24 -4.52 5.29
CA PHE A 62 4.63 -4.25 4.95
C PHE A 62 5.41 -3.76 6.17
N GLY A 63 6.70 -4.11 6.23
CA GLY A 63 7.56 -3.81 7.38
C GLY A 63 7.19 -4.63 8.62
N ASP A 64 7.44 -4.07 9.79
CA ASP A 64 7.16 -4.68 11.09
C ASP A 64 5.65 -4.76 11.41
N CYS A 65 4.80 -4.10 10.60
CA CYS A 65 3.36 -4.25 10.64
C CYS A 65 2.88 -5.62 10.09
N ALA A 66 3.71 -6.38 9.36
CA ALA A 66 3.33 -7.70 8.86
C ALA A 66 3.21 -8.73 10.00
N ARG A 67 2.12 -9.50 10.00
CA ARG A 67 1.81 -10.53 11.01
C ARG A 67 2.16 -11.94 10.52
N ASP A 68 3.45 -12.14 10.23
CA ASP A 68 3.98 -13.44 9.81
C ASP A 68 3.68 -14.55 10.85
N ASP A 69 3.60 -14.19 12.13
CA ASP A 69 3.22 -15.08 13.24
C ASP A 69 1.80 -15.68 13.09
N LEU A 70 0.94 -15.01 12.32
CA LEU A 70 -0.42 -15.41 12.00
C LEU A 70 -0.56 -15.92 10.55
N GLY A 71 0.55 -16.13 9.85
CA GLY A 71 0.57 -16.52 8.44
C GLY A 71 -0.03 -15.44 7.53
N GLU A 72 0.22 -14.17 7.86
CA GLU A 72 -0.06 -13.06 6.96
C GLU A 72 0.90 -13.13 5.76
N LYS A 73 0.36 -12.91 4.57
CA LYS A 73 1.11 -12.87 3.31
C LYS A 73 1.64 -11.48 3.07
N SER A 74 2.89 -11.38 2.65
CA SER A 74 3.49 -10.15 2.14
C SER A 74 2.80 -9.66 0.86
N PRO A 75 3.00 -8.39 0.43
CA PRO A 75 2.39 -7.87 -0.79
C PRO A 75 2.80 -8.66 -2.03
N ARG A 76 4.04 -9.17 -2.09
CA ARG A 76 4.51 -10.03 -3.20
C ARG A 76 3.83 -11.39 -3.24
N GLU A 77 3.37 -11.91 -2.10
CA GLU A 77 2.61 -13.16 -2.05
C GLU A 77 1.10 -12.95 -2.29
N LEU A 78 0.61 -11.73 -2.05
CA LEU A 78 -0.78 -11.34 -2.29
C LEU A 78 -1.05 -11.00 -3.76
N TYR A 79 -0.05 -10.43 -4.44
CA TYR A 79 -0.19 -9.88 -5.78
C TYR A 79 0.90 -10.43 -6.70
N ASP A 80 0.51 -10.94 -7.87
CA ASP A 80 1.39 -11.54 -8.86
C ASP A 80 1.85 -10.48 -9.87
N PHE A 81 2.87 -9.72 -9.51
CA PHE A 81 3.51 -8.68 -10.34
C PHE A 81 5.03 -8.76 -10.23
N ASP A 82 5.73 -8.17 -11.20
CA ASP A 82 7.19 -8.08 -11.18
C ASP A 82 7.68 -7.17 -10.03
N ASP A 83 8.86 -7.47 -9.48
CA ASP A 83 9.46 -6.72 -8.37
C ASP A 83 9.60 -5.22 -8.67
N GLU A 84 9.91 -4.85 -9.91
CA GLU A 84 10.01 -3.45 -10.35
C GLU A 84 8.70 -2.66 -10.13
N VAL A 85 7.54 -3.31 -10.27
CA VAL A 85 6.23 -2.67 -10.02
C VAL A 85 6.07 -2.36 -8.53
N PHE A 86 6.53 -3.26 -7.67
CA PHE A 86 6.45 -3.06 -6.24
C PHE A 86 7.43 -2.01 -5.74
N GLU A 87 8.69 -2.07 -6.18
CA GLU A 87 9.72 -1.09 -5.85
C GLU A 87 9.25 0.32 -6.24
N LEU A 88 8.72 0.48 -7.46
CA LEU A 88 8.17 1.75 -7.93
C LEU A 88 6.95 2.19 -7.11
N PHE A 89 6.04 1.27 -6.77
CA PHE A 89 4.88 1.63 -5.95
C PHE A 89 5.29 2.09 -4.54
N GLU A 90 6.29 1.43 -3.97
CA GLU A 90 6.87 1.71 -2.65
C GLU A 90 7.53 3.09 -2.55
N GLU A 91 8.02 3.67 -3.65
CA GLU A 91 8.51 5.06 -3.67
C GLU A 91 7.42 6.09 -3.31
N TYR A 92 6.15 5.74 -3.52
CA TYR A 92 5.00 6.62 -3.24
C TYR A 92 4.28 6.31 -1.93
N LEU A 93 4.65 5.21 -1.25
CA LEU A 93 3.97 4.78 -0.03
C LEU A 93 4.41 5.60 1.17
N PRO A 94 3.44 6.09 1.98
CA PRO A 94 3.79 6.67 3.26
C PRO A 94 4.29 5.59 4.20
N TYR A 95 5.54 5.72 4.66
CA TYR A 95 6.08 4.84 5.69
C TYR A 95 5.73 5.38 7.07
N GLY A 96 5.03 4.58 7.88
CA GLY A 96 5.04 4.73 9.34
C GLY A 96 6.39 4.28 9.91
N GLU A 97 6.61 4.53 11.20
CA GLU A 97 7.83 4.07 11.91
C GLU A 97 8.08 2.57 11.74
N TYR A 98 7.01 1.78 11.62
CA TYR A 98 7.02 0.31 11.58
C TYR A 98 6.48 -0.28 10.27
N GLY A 99 6.21 0.54 9.26
CA GLY A 99 5.56 0.10 8.01
C GLY A 99 4.06 0.39 7.98
N ILE A 100 3.29 -0.43 7.24
CA ILE A 100 1.85 -0.24 7.00
C ILE A 100 1.09 -1.57 6.98
N HIS A 101 -0.18 -1.56 7.38
CA HIS A 101 -1.09 -2.72 7.23
C HIS A 101 -1.94 -2.60 5.96
N THR A 102 -2.56 -1.44 5.78
CA THR A 102 -3.66 -1.28 4.81
C THR A 102 -3.55 0.04 4.09
N ILE A 103 -3.57 0.00 2.76
CA ILE A 103 -3.84 1.17 1.92
C ILE A 103 -5.33 1.50 2.04
N LYS A 104 -5.64 2.66 2.61
CA LYS A 104 -7.02 3.15 2.80
C LYS A 104 -7.52 3.92 1.59
N SER A 105 -6.68 4.75 1.01
CA SER A 105 -7.03 5.51 -0.19
C SER A 105 -5.82 5.84 -1.04
N ILE A 106 -6.04 5.85 -2.36
CA ILE A 106 -5.12 6.41 -3.36
C ILE A 106 -5.93 7.39 -4.20
N THR A 107 -5.48 8.63 -4.27
CA THR A 107 -6.09 9.69 -5.08
C THR A 107 -5.08 10.17 -6.11
N ILE A 108 -5.53 10.31 -7.36
CA ILE A 108 -4.75 10.90 -8.45
C ILE A 108 -5.45 12.19 -8.88
N CYS A 109 -4.71 13.28 -8.95
CA CYS A 109 -5.21 14.55 -9.47
C CYS A 109 -4.21 15.21 -10.44
N PRO A 110 -4.69 16.09 -11.34
CA PRO A 110 -3.79 16.97 -12.08
C PRO A 110 -2.91 17.77 -11.11
N LEU A 111 -1.63 17.94 -11.44
CA LEU A 111 -0.71 18.71 -10.61
C LEU A 111 -1.24 20.15 -10.47
N GLN A 112 -1.44 20.60 -9.24
CA GLN A 112 -1.95 21.94 -8.95
C GLN A 112 -0.80 22.87 -8.55
N GLU A 113 -0.88 24.13 -8.97
CA GLU A 113 0.01 25.15 -8.42
C GLU A 113 -0.34 25.37 -6.94
N LYS A 114 0.64 25.13 -6.06
CA LYS A 114 0.49 25.29 -4.61
C LYS A 114 1.35 26.45 -4.13
N THR A 115 0.75 27.41 -3.46
CA THR A 115 1.48 28.42 -2.69
C THR A 115 1.56 27.96 -1.24
N ARG A 116 2.79 27.70 -0.77
CA ARG A 116 3.02 27.34 0.63
C ARG A 116 2.93 28.60 1.50
N LEU A 117 2.02 28.57 2.48
CA LEU A 117 1.76 29.71 3.37
C LEU A 117 2.55 29.64 4.68
N LEU A 118 3.00 28.45 5.09
CA LEU A 118 3.82 28.13 6.27
C LEU A 118 4.69 26.91 5.98
#